data_AF-A0A365U516-F1
#
_entry.id   AF-A0A365U516-F1
#
_cell.length_a   1.000
_cell.length_b   1.000
_cell.length_c   1.000
_cell.angle_alpha   90.00
_cell.angle_beta   90.00
_cell.angle_gamma   90.00
#
_symmetry.space_group_name_H-M   'P 1'
#
loop_
_entity.id
_entity.type
_entity.pdbx_description
1 polymer ?
#
loop_
_entity_poly.entity_id
_entity_poly.type
_entity_poly.pdbx_seq_one_letter_code
_entity_poly.pdbx_strand_id
1 'polypeptide(L)'
;MSRVRVVNLGLPKSGTTTFNKALAASGLTVADHRIRPRQTPDRALHGVFVGDLMYRGYFGSGDPLAFFEGFDAISETSVMRRGVNFWPQTDFGLIEALRERHPDLRFVATRRPTADICASMAGWSNMLDRLPVYEIPGLPRGYGREEDERARWIDAHYAFLARIFAGSDAYLELDVAAQDAAERLSAHLGLEIAWWGRANARRETAG
;
A
#
# COMPACT_ATOMS: atom_id res chain seq x y z
N MET A 1 -15.43 14.85 5.55
CA MET A 1 -14.47 13.94 6.21
C MET A 1 -14.16 12.80 5.26
N SER A 2 -12.91 12.35 5.21
CA SER A 2 -12.50 11.26 4.30
C SER A 2 -13.28 9.98 4.58
N ARG A 3 -13.65 9.22 3.53
CA ARG A 3 -14.31 7.90 3.64
C ARG A 3 -13.30 6.75 3.61
N VAL A 4 -12.01 7.06 3.55
CA VAL A 4 -10.95 6.05 3.45
C VAL A 4 -10.94 5.20 4.73
N ARG A 5 -11.12 3.90 4.55
CA ARG A 5 -11.20 2.90 5.62
C ARG A 5 -9.90 2.15 5.80
N VAL A 6 -9.08 2.08 4.75
CA VAL A 6 -7.83 1.33 4.77
C VAL A 6 -6.73 1.98 3.94
N VAL A 7 -5.52 2.01 4.49
CA VAL A 7 -4.29 2.37 3.76
C VAL A 7 -3.32 1.18 3.78
N ASN A 8 -2.83 0.81 2.60
CA ASN A 8 -1.76 -0.19 2.48
C ASN A 8 -0.39 0.47 2.65
N LEU A 9 0.41 -0.08 3.56
CA LEU A 9 1.78 0.30 3.90
C LEU A 9 2.82 -0.67 3.33
N GLY A 10 2.40 -1.69 2.57
CA GLY A 10 3.29 -2.63 1.90
C GLY A 10 4.20 -1.95 0.87
N LEU A 11 5.40 -2.50 0.68
CA LEU A 11 6.34 -2.01 -0.35
C LEU A 11 5.89 -2.41 -1.76
N PRO A 12 6.40 -1.74 -2.82
CA PRO A 12 6.21 -2.21 -4.18
C PRO A 12 6.53 -3.70 -4.32
N LYS A 13 5.73 -4.39 -5.13
CA LYS A 13 5.88 -5.83 -5.37
C LYS A 13 5.60 -6.71 -4.14
N SER A 14 5.02 -6.20 -3.05
CA SER A 14 4.61 -7.03 -1.91
C SER A 14 3.22 -7.65 -2.04
N GLY A 15 2.49 -7.40 -3.14
CA GLY A 15 1.11 -7.88 -3.34
C GLY A 15 0.07 -6.78 -3.52
N THR A 16 0.50 -5.51 -3.62
CA THR A 16 -0.38 -4.33 -3.74
C THR A 16 -1.42 -4.44 -4.85
N THR A 17 -1.09 -5.07 -5.98
CA THR A 17 -2.05 -5.30 -7.09
C THR A 17 -3.16 -6.30 -6.72
N THR A 18 -2.84 -7.39 -6.01
CA THR A 18 -3.85 -8.36 -5.56
C THR A 18 -4.79 -7.69 -4.56
N PHE A 19 -4.23 -6.94 -3.63
CA PHE A 19 -4.99 -6.17 -2.65
C PHE A 19 -5.93 -5.15 -3.31
N ASN A 20 -5.42 -4.32 -4.23
CA ASN A 20 -6.25 -3.38 -5.01
C ASN A 20 -7.42 -4.09 -5.68
N LYS A 21 -7.15 -5.19 -6.41
CA LYS A 21 -8.20 -5.95 -7.10
C LYS A 21 -9.25 -6.53 -6.15
N ALA A 22 -8.83 -7.05 -5.00
CA ALA A 22 -9.74 -7.58 -3.98
C ALA A 22 -10.68 -6.49 -3.44
N LEU A 23 -10.15 -5.33 -3.09
CA LEU A 23 -10.95 -4.20 -2.61
C LEU A 23 -11.90 -3.67 -3.70
N ALA A 24 -11.40 -3.51 -4.93
CA ALA A 24 -12.22 -3.05 -6.06
C ALA A 24 -13.34 -4.04 -6.41
N ALA A 25 -13.06 -5.35 -6.39
CA ALA A 25 -14.06 -6.40 -6.60
C ALA A 25 -15.11 -6.43 -5.47
N SER A 26 -14.75 -5.97 -4.28
CA SER A 26 -15.63 -5.82 -3.12
C SER A 26 -16.39 -4.48 -3.11
N GLY A 27 -16.40 -3.76 -4.23
CA GLY A 27 -17.17 -2.53 -4.41
C GLY A 27 -16.51 -1.24 -3.89
N LEU A 28 -15.24 -1.30 -3.47
CA LEU A 28 -14.54 -0.12 -2.94
C LEU A 28 -13.90 0.72 -4.06
N THR A 29 -13.93 2.04 -3.88
CA THR A 29 -13.19 2.98 -4.72
C THR A 29 -11.76 3.13 -4.21
N VAL A 30 -10.80 2.52 -4.92
CA VAL A 30 -9.41 2.39 -4.46
C VAL A 30 -8.48 3.38 -5.16
N ALA A 31 -7.78 4.24 -4.41
CA ALA A 31 -6.68 5.05 -4.94
C ALA A 31 -5.40 4.20 -5.05
N ASP A 32 -4.82 4.13 -6.25
CA ASP A 32 -3.71 3.21 -6.55
C ASP A 32 -2.65 3.87 -7.44
N HIS A 33 -1.52 4.26 -6.84
CA HIS A 33 -0.34 4.90 -7.47
C HIS A 33 -0.62 6.25 -8.16
N ARG A 34 -1.61 6.34 -9.05
CA ARG A 34 -2.15 7.58 -9.64
C ARG A 34 -3.66 7.54 -9.74
N ILE A 35 -4.28 8.68 -9.46
CA ILE A 35 -5.73 8.85 -9.61
C ILE A 35 -6.12 8.78 -11.10
N ARG A 36 -7.12 7.97 -11.41
CA ARG A 36 -7.63 7.77 -12.77
C ARG A 36 -8.91 8.59 -12.99
N PRO A 37 -9.16 9.09 -14.21
CA PRO A 37 -10.36 9.88 -14.50
C PRO A 37 -11.68 9.22 -14.11
N ARG A 38 -11.76 7.89 -14.21
CA ARG A 38 -12.95 7.11 -13.85
C ARG A 38 -13.24 7.02 -12.34
N GLN A 39 -12.32 7.48 -11.48
CA GLN A 39 -12.43 7.34 -10.03
C GLN A 39 -13.01 8.57 -9.34
N THR A 40 -12.92 9.74 -9.98
CA THR A 40 -13.42 11.00 -9.42
C THR A 40 -13.82 11.96 -10.53
N PRO A 41 -14.90 12.73 -10.36
CA PRO A 41 -15.24 13.81 -11.29
C PRO A 41 -14.27 14.99 -11.21
N ASP A 42 -13.48 15.11 -10.13
CA ASP A 42 -12.52 16.20 -9.96
C ASP A 42 -11.33 16.03 -10.91
N ARG A 43 -11.33 16.84 -11.97
CA ARG A 43 -10.30 16.86 -13.00
C ARG A 43 -8.93 17.31 -12.48
N ALA A 44 -8.87 18.07 -11.39
CA ALA A 44 -7.60 18.51 -10.81
C ALA A 44 -6.80 17.35 -10.22
N LEU A 45 -7.47 16.27 -9.82
CA LEU A 45 -6.83 15.07 -9.28
C LEU A 45 -6.37 14.10 -10.37
N HIS A 46 -6.86 14.21 -11.60
CA HIS A 46 -6.60 13.23 -12.65
C HIS A 46 -5.10 13.14 -12.96
N GLY A 47 -4.53 11.93 -12.83
CA GLY A 47 -3.13 11.65 -13.10
C GLY A 47 -2.16 12.04 -11.97
N VAL A 48 -2.63 12.70 -10.91
CA VAL A 48 -1.82 13.03 -9.74
C VAL A 48 -1.45 11.74 -9.00
N PHE A 49 -0.22 11.68 -8.48
CA PHE A 49 0.23 10.53 -7.70
C PHE A 49 -0.43 10.51 -6.33
N VAL A 50 -0.79 9.32 -5.86
CA VAL A 50 -1.39 9.12 -4.54
C VAL A 50 -0.46 9.66 -3.45
N GLY A 51 0.84 9.34 -3.52
CA GLY A 51 1.79 9.83 -2.52
C GLY A 51 1.96 11.35 -2.51
N ASP A 52 1.85 12.02 -3.66
CA ASP A 52 1.86 13.49 -3.74
C ASP A 52 0.66 14.08 -2.99
N LEU A 53 -0.54 13.54 -3.21
CA LEU A 53 -1.75 13.98 -2.53
C LEU A 53 -1.65 13.79 -1.01
N MET A 54 -1.07 12.67 -0.55
CA MET A 54 -0.86 12.44 0.88
C MET A 54 0.10 13.47 1.49
N TYR A 55 1.22 13.76 0.83
CA TYR A 55 2.16 14.78 1.32
C TYR A 55 1.57 16.20 1.27
N ARG A 56 0.83 16.56 0.22
CA ARG A 56 0.12 17.84 0.15
C ARG A 56 -0.89 18.00 1.28
N GLY A 57 -1.64 16.94 1.59
CA GLY A 57 -2.57 16.94 2.71
C GLY A 57 -1.85 17.10 4.05
N TYR A 58 -0.81 16.28 4.26
CA TYR A 58 -0.02 16.30 5.48
C TYR A 58 0.63 17.67 5.74
N PHE A 59 1.40 18.20 4.79
CA PHE A 59 2.09 19.48 4.98
C PHE A 59 1.19 20.71 4.83
N GLY A 60 0.06 20.58 4.12
CA GLY A 60 -0.87 21.69 3.89
C GLY A 60 -1.88 21.90 5.02
N SER A 61 -2.36 20.82 5.65
CA SER A 61 -3.42 20.90 6.67
C SER A 61 -3.19 20.00 7.89
N GLY A 62 -2.10 19.23 7.90
CA GLY A 62 -1.88 18.17 8.89
C GLY A 62 -2.67 16.89 8.63
N ASP A 63 -3.52 16.84 7.60
CA ASP A 63 -4.35 15.67 7.26
C ASP A 63 -3.90 15.01 5.95
N PRO A 64 -3.20 13.86 5.99
CA PRO A 64 -2.78 13.15 4.78
C PRO A 64 -3.94 12.68 3.88
N LEU A 65 -5.19 12.66 4.37
CA LEU A 65 -6.38 12.25 3.62
C LEU A 65 -7.22 13.41 3.10
N ALA A 66 -6.76 14.66 3.23
CA ALA A 66 -7.52 15.86 2.88
C ALA A 66 -8.05 15.89 1.42
N PHE A 67 -7.38 15.20 0.49
CA PHE A 67 -7.73 15.17 -0.94
C PHE A 67 -8.35 13.85 -1.41
N PHE A 68 -8.78 12.99 -0.49
CA PHE A 68 -9.27 11.64 -0.79
C PHE A 68 -10.79 11.50 -0.64
N GLU A 69 -11.54 12.60 -0.76
CA GLU A 69 -12.99 12.52 -0.84
C GLU A 69 -13.44 11.61 -2.01
N GLY A 70 -14.40 10.73 -1.72
CA GLY A 70 -14.90 9.73 -2.69
C GLY A 70 -14.10 8.44 -2.78
N PHE A 71 -12.95 8.32 -2.09
CA PHE A 71 -12.19 7.08 -2.00
C PHE A 71 -12.48 6.31 -0.71
N ASP A 72 -12.45 4.98 -0.81
CA ASP A 72 -12.64 4.05 0.30
C ASP A 72 -11.33 3.44 0.79
N ALA A 73 -10.31 3.39 -0.06
CA ALA A 73 -9.08 2.69 0.22
C ALA A 73 -7.90 3.26 -0.56
N ILE A 74 -6.69 3.06 -0.03
CA ILE A 74 -5.42 3.38 -0.68
C ILE A 74 -4.57 2.12 -0.77
N SER A 75 -4.19 1.69 -1.98
CA SER A 75 -3.49 0.41 -2.20
C SER A 75 -2.00 0.53 -2.54
N GLU A 76 -1.59 1.59 -3.24
CA GLU A 76 -0.18 1.84 -3.59
C GLU A 76 0.10 3.34 -3.47
N THR A 77 0.96 3.71 -2.53
CA THR A 77 1.29 5.10 -2.23
C THR A 77 2.63 5.51 -2.83
N SER A 78 3.51 4.55 -3.11
CA SER A 78 4.87 4.87 -3.52
C SER A 78 5.01 5.10 -5.01
N VAL A 79 5.93 5.99 -5.34
CA VAL A 79 6.35 6.24 -6.70
C VAL A 79 7.83 6.60 -6.71
N MET A 80 8.52 6.07 -7.71
CA MET A 80 9.89 6.45 -8.04
C MET A 80 10.02 6.54 -9.57
N ARG A 81 9.78 7.70 -10.17
CA ARG A 81 9.83 7.87 -11.64
C ARG A 81 9.96 9.34 -12.06
N ARG A 82 10.83 9.60 -13.05
CA ARG A 82 10.99 10.92 -13.70
C ARG A 82 11.19 12.06 -12.68
N GLY A 83 12.09 11.86 -11.72
CA GLY A 83 12.39 12.85 -10.67
C GLY A 83 11.35 12.90 -9.54
N VAL A 84 10.25 12.16 -9.63
CA VAL A 84 9.27 12.02 -8.55
C VAL A 84 9.67 10.85 -7.65
N ASN A 85 9.68 11.08 -6.34
CA ASN A 85 10.05 10.11 -5.33
C ASN A 85 9.19 10.30 -4.07
N PHE A 86 8.14 9.49 -3.92
CA PHE A 86 7.25 9.54 -2.76
C PHE A 86 7.14 8.16 -2.13
N TRP A 87 7.25 8.12 -0.81
CA TRP A 87 7.13 6.91 0.01
C TRP A 87 6.35 7.18 1.30
N PRO A 88 5.07 7.59 1.24
CA PRO A 88 4.29 7.87 2.44
C PRO A 88 4.24 6.70 3.42
N GLN A 89 4.31 5.46 2.90
CA GLN A 89 4.30 4.28 3.75
C GLN A 89 5.56 4.09 4.60
N THR A 90 6.64 4.82 4.32
CA THR A 90 7.89 4.77 5.11
C THR A 90 8.10 6.03 5.96
N ASP A 91 7.15 6.97 5.95
CA ASP A 91 7.25 8.24 6.68
C ASP A 91 6.51 8.13 8.01
N PHE A 92 7.27 8.13 9.11
CA PHE A 92 6.73 8.04 10.47
C PHE A 92 5.74 9.16 10.79
N GLY A 93 6.06 10.42 10.46
CA GLY A 93 5.21 11.56 10.80
C GLY A 93 3.88 11.50 10.05
N LEU A 94 3.92 11.09 8.79
CA LEU A 94 2.71 10.92 7.99
C LEU A 94 1.85 9.75 8.50
N ILE A 95 2.45 8.61 8.87
CA ILE A 95 1.72 7.47 9.43
C ILE A 95 1.09 7.83 10.77
N GLU A 96 1.80 8.52 11.66
CA GLU A 96 1.24 8.96 12.94
C GLU A 96 0.10 9.97 12.73
N ALA A 97 0.24 10.92 11.80
CA ALA A 97 -0.86 11.85 11.48
C ALA A 97 -2.11 11.14 10.95
N LEU A 98 -1.94 10.05 10.16
CA LEU A 98 -3.08 9.20 9.78
C LEU A 98 -3.76 8.59 11.01
N ARG A 99 -2.98 8.02 11.93
CA ARG A 99 -3.50 7.35 13.14
C ARG A 99 -4.19 8.32 14.09
N GLU A 100 -3.61 9.49 14.32
CA GLU A 100 -4.14 10.48 15.25
C GLU A 100 -5.43 11.12 14.72
N ARG A 101 -5.50 11.40 13.42
CA ARG A 101 -6.64 12.10 12.82
C ARG A 101 -7.78 11.19 12.39
N HIS A 102 -7.48 9.93 12.10
CA HIS A 102 -8.45 8.95 11.61
C HIS A 102 -8.37 7.69 12.49
N PRO A 103 -8.89 7.71 13.72
CA PRO A 103 -8.77 6.60 14.67
C PRO A 103 -9.46 5.30 14.20
N ASP A 104 -10.45 5.42 13.31
CA ASP A 104 -11.15 4.27 12.71
C ASP A 104 -10.42 3.68 11.49
N LEU A 105 -9.33 4.33 11.04
CA LEU A 105 -8.58 3.90 9.87
C LEU A 105 -7.83 2.60 10.14
N ARG A 106 -7.94 1.66 9.21
CA ARG A 106 -7.19 0.40 9.20
C ARG A 106 -5.93 0.52 8.36
N PHE A 107 -4.90 -0.22 8.75
CA PHE A 107 -3.61 -0.25 8.09
C PHE A 107 -3.30 -1.69 7.72
N VAL A 108 -3.03 -1.92 6.44
CA VAL A 108 -2.60 -3.23 5.95
C VAL A 108 -1.17 -3.11 5.47
N ALA A 109 -0.29 -4.06 5.79
CA ALA A 109 0.97 -4.19 5.08
C ALA A 109 0.93 -5.50 4.29
N THR A 110 0.60 -5.38 3.00
CA THR A 110 0.72 -6.52 2.09
C THR A 110 2.16 -7.01 2.07
N ARG A 111 2.36 -8.32 2.20
CA ARG A 111 3.67 -8.96 2.25
C ARG A 111 3.70 -10.25 1.44
N ARG A 112 4.91 -10.62 1.02
CA ARG A 112 5.34 -11.92 0.48
C ARG A 112 6.71 -12.25 1.08
N PRO A 113 7.22 -13.50 0.92
CA PRO A 113 8.60 -13.79 1.26
C PRO A 113 9.57 -12.76 0.65
N THR A 114 10.55 -12.30 1.43
CA THR A 114 11.47 -11.23 1.03
C THR A 114 12.21 -11.56 -0.27
N ALA A 115 12.64 -12.81 -0.43
CA ALA A 115 13.24 -13.30 -1.67
C ALA A 115 12.32 -13.12 -2.90
N ASP A 116 11.02 -13.37 -2.77
CA ASP A 116 10.06 -13.19 -3.86
C ASP A 116 9.86 -11.72 -4.22
N ILE A 117 9.90 -10.83 -3.22
CA ILE A 117 9.86 -9.38 -3.44
C ILE A 117 11.13 -8.95 -4.19
N CYS A 118 12.31 -9.36 -3.73
CA CYS A 118 13.58 -9.10 -4.40
C CYS A 118 13.60 -9.59 -5.85
N ALA A 119 13.21 -10.85 -6.10
CA ALA A 119 13.12 -11.42 -7.43
C ALA A 119 12.14 -10.64 -8.31
N SER A 120 11.00 -10.23 -7.75
CA SER A 120 10.00 -9.45 -8.47
C SER A 120 10.45 -8.02 -8.79
N MET A 121 11.28 -7.40 -7.94
CA MET A 121 11.94 -6.12 -8.25
C MET A 121 12.98 -6.27 -9.36
N ALA A 122 13.77 -7.36 -9.34
CA ALA A 122 14.77 -7.64 -10.36
C ALA A 122 14.15 -7.89 -11.74
N GLY A 123 13.04 -8.64 -11.79
CA GLY A 123 12.33 -8.94 -13.04
C GLY A 123 11.44 -7.81 -13.58
N TRP A 124 11.31 -6.68 -12.87
CA TRP A 124 10.36 -5.62 -13.24
C TRP A 124 11.03 -4.36 -13.78
N SER A 125 11.02 -4.23 -15.11
CA SER A 125 11.47 -3.04 -15.83
C SER A 125 12.91 -2.67 -15.43
N ASN A 126 13.22 -1.38 -15.31
CA ASN A 126 14.51 -0.85 -14.87
C ASN A 126 14.51 -0.50 -13.37
N MET A 127 13.80 -1.25 -12.52
CA MET A 127 13.70 -0.94 -11.09
C MET A 127 15.07 -1.00 -10.40
N LEU A 128 15.90 -2.01 -10.69
CA LEU A 128 17.26 -2.12 -10.12
C LEU A 128 18.18 -0.96 -10.52
N ASP A 129 17.96 -0.34 -11.67
CA ASP A 129 18.74 0.82 -12.08
C ASP A 129 18.23 2.11 -11.42
N ARG A 130 16.97 2.13 -11.00
CA ARG A 130 16.38 3.28 -10.32
C ARG A 130 16.68 3.27 -8.82
N LEU A 131 16.61 2.12 -8.13
CA LEU A 131 16.76 2.08 -6.66
C LEU A 131 18.02 2.82 -6.17
N PRO A 132 19.23 2.63 -6.75
CA PRO A 132 20.43 3.33 -6.30
C PRO A 132 20.49 4.80 -6.69
N VAL A 133 19.61 5.26 -7.60
CA VAL A 133 19.61 6.63 -8.14
C VAL A 133 18.68 7.55 -7.36
N TYR A 134 17.64 7.01 -6.72
CA TYR A 134 16.69 7.80 -5.95
C TYR A 134 17.00 7.70 -4.46
N GLU A 135 16.70 8.77 -3.71
CA GLU A 135 16.87 8.82 -2.27
C GLU A 135 15.63 8.22 -1.59
N ILE A 136 15.56 6.90 -1.57
CA ILE A 136 14.44 6.17 -0.98
C ILE A 136 14.64 6.12 0.54
N PRO A 137 13.63 6.42 1.35
CA PRO A 137 13.75 6.27 2.79
C PRO A 137 14.13 4.84 3.19
N GLY A 138 15.17 4.71 4.01
CA GLY A 138 15.73 3.41 4.40
C GLY A 138 16.61 2.73 3.33
N LEU A 139 16.72 3.30 2.13
CA LEU A 139 17.60 2.81 1.04
C LEU A 139 18.29 3.99 0.35
N PRO A 140 19.39 4.51 0.92
CA PRO A 140 20.10 5.68 0.40
C PRO A 140 20.64 5.48 -1.01
N ARG A 141 20.92 6.60 -1.69
CA ARG A 141 21.60 6.62 -3.00
C ARG A 141 22.86 5.73 -2.96
N GLY A 142 23.02 4.90 -3.97
CA GLY A 142 24.12 3.94 -4.11
C GLY A 142 23.79 2.51 -3.69
N TYR A 143 22.67 2.29 -2.97
CA TYR A 143 22.25 0.97 -2.49
C TYR A 143 21.00 0.45 -3.20
N GLY A 144 20.75 -0.85 -3.11
CA GLY A 144 19.54 -1.50 -3.64
C GLY A 144 19.75 -2.23 -4.97
N ARG A 145 21.00 -2.32 -5.44
CA ARG A 145 21.36 -3.13 -6.60
C ARG A 145 21.49 -4.59 -6.19
N GLU A 146 22.22 -4.83 -5.10
CA GLU A 146 22.45 -6.18 -4.59
C GLU A 146 21.19 -6.71 -3.89
N GLU A 147 21.03 -8.03 -3.90
CA GLU A 147 19.87 -8.67 -3.25
C GLU A 147 19.86 -8.48 -1.74
N ASP A 148 21.00 -8.66 -1.07
CA ASP A 148 21.12 -8.50 0.38
C ASP A 148 20.80 -7.08 0.86
N GLU A 149 21.13 -6.07 0.05
CA GLU A 149 20.78 -4.67 0.34
C GLU A 149 19.26 -4.47 0.31
N ARG A 150 18.60 -5.01 -0.72
CA ARG A 150 17.15 -4.96 -0.85
C ARG A 150 16.47 -5.76 0.26
N ALA A 151 16.98 -6.94 0.58
CA ALA A 151 16.43 -7.79 1.64
C ALA A 151 16.48 -7.08 2.99
N ARG A 152 17.64 -6.51 3.37
CA ARG A 152 17.78 -5.71 4.60
C ARG A 152 16.81 -4.54 4.65
N TRP A 153 16.67 -3.80 3.56
CA TRP A 153 15.74 -2.67 3.49
C TRP A 153 14.27 -3.11 3.61
N ILE A 154 13.88 -4.16 2.89
CA ILE A 154 12.54 -4.74 2.93
C ILE A 154 12.21 -5.19 4.35
N ASP A 155 13.06 -6.01 4.96
CA ASP A 155 12.82 -6.55 6.30
C ASP A 155 12.81 -5.45 7.37
N ALA A 156 13.69 -4.45 7.25
CA ALA A 156 13.70 -3.30 8.16
C ALA A 156 12.40 -2.48 8.10
N HIS A 157 11.81 -2.31 6.91
CA HIS A 157 10.53 -1.62 6.75
C HIS A 157 9.40 -2.32 7.50
N TYR A 158 9.25 -3.63 7.34
CA TYR A 158 8.20 -4.36 8.07
C TYR A 158 8.50 -4.46 9.57
N ALA A 159 9.78 -4.57 9.98
CA ALA A 159 10.15 -4.51 11.39
C ALA A 159 9.80 -3.16 12.02
N PHE A 160 9.97 -2.06 11.28
CA PHE A 160 9.52 -0.74 11.68
C PHE A 160 8.00 -0.69 11.84
N LEU A 161 7.23 -1.17 10.85
CA LEU A 161 5.76 -1.23 10.94
C LEU A 161 5.29 -2.04 12.15
N ALA A 162 5.87 -3.23 12.37
CA ALA A 162 5.58 -4.06 13.54
C ALA A 162 5.86 -3.33 14.86
N ARG A 163 6.91 -2.50 14.91
CA ARG A 163 7.25 -1.72 16.11
C ARG A 163 6.28 -0.58 16.37
N ILE A 164 5.92 0.21 15.35
CA ILE A 164 5.06 1.37 15.55
C ILE A 164 3.59 0.97 15.80
N PHE A 165 3.16 -0.17 15.26
CA PHE A 165 1.82 -0.72 15.47
C PHE A 165 1.74 -1.79 16.56
N ALA A 166 2.80 -1.94 17.39
CA ALA A 166 2.82 -2.93 18.45
C ALA A 166 1.58 -2.81 19.37
N GLY A 167 0.81 -3.89 19.46
CA GLY A 167 -0.43 -3.96 20.26
C GLY A 167 -1.65 -3.26 19.66
N SER A 168 -1.59 -2.80 18.41
CA SER A 168 -2.70 -2.12 17.75
C SER A 168 -3.50 -3.07 16.84
N ASP A 169 -4.80 -3.20 17.10
CA ASP A 169 -5.75 -3.92 16.24
C ASP A 169 -6.06 -3.17 14.93
N ALA A 170 -5.56 -1.93 14.78
CA ALA A 170 -5.68 -1.16 13.55
C ALA A 170 -4.71 -1.64 12.46
N TYR A 171 -3.76 -2.52 12.75
CA TYR A 171 -2.76 -2.99 11.79
C TYR A 171 -2.86 -4.48 11.49
N LEU A 172 -2.72 -4.83 10.21
CA LEU A 172 -2.61 -6.19 9.71
C LEU A 172 -1.44 -6.32 8.74
N GLU A 173 -0.39 -7.07 9.14
CA GLU A 173 0.56 -7.61 8.16
C GLU A 173 -0.08 -8.81 7.45
N LEU A 174 -0.29 -8.68 6.15
CA LEU A 174 -1.04 -9.62 5.33
C LEU A 174 -0.13 -10.32 4.33
N ASP A 175 0.22 -11.58 4.59
CA ASP A 175 0.79 -12.44 3.56
C ASP A 175 -0.28 -12.70 2.50
N VAL A 176 -0.09 -12.13 1.31
CA VAL A 176 -1.09 -12.24 0.23
C VAL A 176 -1.18 -13.63 -0.39
N ALA A 177 -0.19 -14.50 -0.12
CA ALA A 177 -0.15 -15.88 -0.58
C ALA A 177 -0.80 -16.86 0.41
N ALA A 178 -1.10 -16.42 1.64
CA ALA A 178 -1.73 -17.26 2.64
C ALA A 178 -3.15 -17.68 2.19
N GLN A 179 -3.53 -18.92 2.52
CA GLN A 179 -4.82 -19.49 2.12
C GLN A 179 -6.00 -18.75 2.76
N ASP A 180 -5.79 -18.21 3.96
CA ASP A 180 -6.76 -17.46 4.77
C ASP A 180 -6.66 -15.94 4.56
N ALA A 181 -5.87 -15.46 3.59
CA ALA A 181 -5.59 -14.04 3.42
C ALA A 181 -6.87 -13.20 3.17
N ALA A 182 -7.84 -13.73 2.42
CA ALA A 182 -9.12 -13.08 2.18
C ALA A 182 -9.95 -12.96 3.47
N GLU A 183 -9.98 -14.03 4.26
CA GLU A 183 -10.70 -14.08 5.55
C GLU A 183 -10.09 -13.12 6.56
N ARG A 184 -8.76 -13.13 6.70
CA ARG A 184 -8.02 -12.21 7.57
C ARG A 184 -8.27 -10.76 7.19
N LEU A 185 -8.24 -10.44 5.89
CA LEU A 185 -8.53 -9.10 5.41
C LEU A 185 -10.00 -8.71 5.68
N SER A 186 -10.92 -9.64 5.44
CA SER A 186 -12.36 -9.44 5.67
C SER A 186 -12.64 -9.13 7.15
N ALA A 187 -12.09 -9.93 8.06
CA ALA A 187 -12.20 -9.72 9.50
C ALA A 187 -11.60 -8.37 9.93
N HIS A 188 -10.44 -8.00 9.38
CA HIS A 188 -9.77 -6.76 9.73
C HIS A 188 -10.52 -5.51 9.26
N LEU A 189 -11.18 -5.58 8.11
CA LEU A 189 -11.94 -4.47 7.53
C LEU A 189 -13.42 -4.44 7.94
N GLY A 190 -13.93 -5.53 8.54
CA GLY A 190 -15.35 -5.67 8.87
C GLY A 190 -16.25 -5.68 7.63
N LEU A 191 -15.76 -6.17 6.49
CA LEU A 191 -16.52 -6.28 5.23
C LEU A 191 -16.15 -7.55 4.47
N GLU A 192 -17.05 -8.05 3.65
CA GLU A 192 -16.81 -9.23 2.81
C GLU A 192 -15.80 -8.94 1.71
N ILE A 193 -14.79 -9.80 1.55
CA ILE A 193 -13.83 -9.74 0.44
C ILE A 193 -14.30 -10.66 -0.69
N ALA A 194 -14.89 -10.07 -1.73
CA ALA A 194 -15.58 -10.79 -2.81
C ALA A 194 -14.64 -11.58 -3.73
N TRP A 195 -13.34 -11.30 -3.71
CA TRP A 195 -12.35 -11.96 -4.57
C TRP A 195 -10.96 -12.00 -3.93
N TRP A 196 -10.25 -13.12 -4.13
CA TRP A 196 -8.83 -13.24 -3.81
C TRP A 196 -8.08 -13.99 -4.91
N GLY A 197 -6.76 -13.74 -5.04
CA GLY A 197 -5.88 -14.11 -6.16
C GLY A 197 -5.75 -15.59 -6.57
N ARG A 198 -6.65 -16.48 -6.18
CA ARG A 198 -6.82 -17.83 -6.76
C ARG A 198 -8.30 -18.05 -7.07
N ALA A 199 -8.59 -18.49 -8.29
CA ALA A 199 -9.93 -18.87 -8.71
C ALA A 199 -10.56 -19.81 -7.66
N ASN A 200 -11.68 -19.37 -7.10
CA ASN A 200 -12.61 -20.10 -6.24
C ASN A 200 -12.29 -21.59 -6.07
N ALA A 201 -11.78 -21.98 -4.90
CA ALA A 201 -11.89 -23.36 -4.47
C ALA A 201 -13.38 -23.67 -4.28
N ARG A 202 -13.94 -24.41 -5.24
CA ARG A 202 -15.26 -25.07 -5.26
C ARG A 202 -16.49 -24.20 -4.98
N ARG A 203 -17.28 -23.99 -6.03
CA ARG A 203 -18.73 -24.13 -5.88
C ARG A 203 -18.99 -25.56 -5.40
N GLU A 204 -19.42 -25.73 -4.16
CA GLU A 204 -20.20 -26.93 -3.84
C GLU A 204 -21.47 -26.85 -4.66
N THR A 205 -21.52 -27.65 -5.72
CA THR A 205 -22.74 -27.95 -6.43
C THR A 205 -23.65 -28.66 -5.44
N ALA A 206 -24.68 -27.97 -4.97
CA ALA A 206 -25.83 -28.64 -4.38
C ALA A 206 -26.43 -29.56 -5.46
N GLY A 207 -26.36 -30.86 -5.22
CA GLY A 207 -26.94 -31.93 -6.01
C GLY A 207 -27.05 -33.17 -5.15
#